data_AF-A0A0N4YCZ8-F1
#
_entry.id   AF-A0A0N4YCZ8-F1
#
_cell.length_a   1.000
_cell.length_b   1.000
_cell.length_c   1.000
_cell.angle_alpha   90.00
_cell.angle_beta   90.00
_cell.angle_gamma   90.00
#
_symmetry.space_group_name_H-M   'P 1'
#
loop_
_entity.id
_entity.type
_entity.pdbx_description
1 polymer ?
#
loop_
_entity_poly.entity_id
_entity_poly.type
_entity_poly.pdbx_seq_one_letter_code
_entity_poly.pdbx_strand_id
1 'polypeptide(L)'
;MSAPTLSKGKKEVKFKQPITVGVEVKDSKVINISPSSELMGVLYVGDQITSVNGTPVTNSDDFLKAANAKLPGTLTIDYMRDEMCTYEMKPVTNSDDFLKAANAKLPGTLTIDYMRDEMCTYEMKNLPQRKPGYDLFELTLTWRSGGTPIGILIHRDFSGRVVIAMVESGCTASKVVKPGDAVVKVNGTDVNDRDVARKVL
;
A
#
# COMPACT_ATOMS: atom_id res chain seq x y z
N MET A 1 -19.52 31.40 14.64
CA MET A 1 -19.13 29.99 14.47
C MET A 1 -19.24 29.32 15.83
N SER A 2 -20.10 28.32 15.97
CA SER A 2 -20.17 27.51 17.20
C SER A 2 -18.85 26.76 17.39
N ALA A 3 -18.40 26.58 18.63
CA ALA A 3 -17.23 25.77 18.92
C ALA A 3 -17.45 24.34 18.36
N PRO A 4 -16.42 23.70 17.78
CA PRO A 4 -16.52 22.32 17.32
C PRO A 4 -16.93 21.40 18.47
N THR A 5 -17.87 20.50 18.21
CA THR A 5 -18.34 19.54 19.22
C THR A 5 -17.42 18.34 19.20
N LEU A 6 -16.60 18.20 20.25
CA LEU A 6 -15.67 17.07 20.36
C LEU A 6 -16.40 15.84 20.90
N SER A 7 -16.28 14.71 20.21
CA SER A 7 -16.73 13.40 20.69
C SER A 7 -15.59 12.65 21.38
N LYS A 8 -15.94 11.83 22.38
CA LYS A 8 -14.99 10.95 23.07
C LYS A 8 -14.74 9.69 22.26
N GLY A 9 -13.48 9.36 22.03
CA GLY A 9 -13.05 8.14 21.36
C GLY A 9 -12.02 7.37 22.18
N LYS A 10 -12.00 6.05 21.98
CA LYS A 10 -10.99 5.14 22.53
C LYS A 10 -10.51 4.18 21.44
N LYS A 11 -9.20 3.98 21.31
CA LYS A 11 -8.59 3.02 20.40
C LYS A 11 -7.65 2.09 21.15
N GLU A 12 -7.71 0.81 20.81
CA GLU A 12 -6.81 -0.21 21.31
C GLU A 12 -6.11 -0.84 20.10
N VAL A 13 -4.78 -0.80 20.10
CA VAL A 13 -3.95 -1.32 19.01
C VAL A 13 -2.91 -2.26 19.58
N LYS A 14 -2.78 -3.45 18.99
CA LYS A 14 -1.86 -4.49 19.48
C LYS A 14 -0.66 -4.62 18.56
N PHE A 15 0.52 -4.41 19.11
CA PHE A 15 1.80 -4.52 18.41
C PHE A 15 2.57 -5.74 18.88
N LYS A 16 3.01 -6.58 17.94
CA LYS A 16 3.82 -7.78 18.22
C LYS A 16 5.32 -7.51 18.24
N GLN A 17 5.72 -6.31 17.85
CA GLN A 17 7.10 -5.84 17.76
C GLN A 17 7.16 -4.35 18.16
N PRO A 18 8.33 -3.84 18.56
CA PRO A 18 8.52 -2.40 18.74
C PRO A 18 8.13 -1.63 17.48
N ILE A 19 7.58 -0.43 17.65
CA ILE A 19 7.10 0.42 16.54
C ILE A 19 7.75 1.79 16.57
N THR A 20 7.71 2.50 15.45
CA THR A 20 8.06 3.91 15.41
C THR A 20 6.81 4.74 15.63
N VAL A 21 6.62 5.19 16.88
CA VAL A 21 5.42 5.93 17.27
C VAL A 21 5.13 7.11 16.34
N GLY A 22 6.14 7.94 16.01
CA GLY A 22 6.03 8.95 14.95
C GLY A 22 4.86 9.92 15.07
N VAL A 23 4.39 10.22 16.29
CA VAL A 23 3.29 11.18 16.56
C VAL A 23 3.87 12.38 17.31
N GLU A 24 3.54 13.58 16.86
CA GLU A 24 3.86 14.82 17.56
C GLU A 24 2.61 15.42 18.21
N VAL A 25 2.73 15.73 19.50
CA VAL A 25 1.64 16.29 20.32
C VAL A 25 2.09 17.61 20.92
N LYS A 26 1.22 18.61 20.86
CA LYS A 26 1.40 19.89 21.52
C LYS A 26 0.08 20.36 22.11
N ASP A 27 0.10 20.76 23.38
CA ASP A 27 -1.08 21.20 24.12
C ASP A 27 -2.22 20.17 24.05
N SER A 28 -1.86 18.90 24.28
CA SER A 28 -2.69 17.69 24.15
C SER A 28 -3.23 17.43 22.74
N LYS A 29 -2.91 18.24 21.74
CA LYS A 29 -3.39 18.09 20.37
C LYS A 29 -2.33 17.44 19.49
N VAL A 30 -2.72 16.44 18.69
CA VAL A 30 -1.87 15.88 17.63
C VAL A 30 -1.67 16.95 16.57
N ILE A 31 -0.43 17.34 16.34
CA ILE A 31 -0.07 18.37 15.35
C ILE A 31 0.57 17.77 14.09
N ASN A 32 1.17 16.58 14.20
CA ASN A 32 1.78 15.88 13.08
C ASN A 32 1.83 14.37 13.33
N ILE A 33 1.80 13.58 12.27
CA ILE A 33 2.03 12.13 12.29
C ILE A 33 2.96 11.79 11.13
N SER A 34 4.09 11.13 11.41
CA SER A 34 5.02 10.66 10.39
C SER A 34 4.32 9.65 9.47
N PRO A 35 4.50 9.72 8.13
CA PRO A 35 3.98 8.72 7.19
C PRO A 35 4.42 7.28 7.48
N SER A 36 5.53 7.10 8.19
CA SER A 36 6.03 5.78 8.59
C SER A 36 5.47 5.29 9.93
N SER A 37 4.65 6.09 10.61
CA SER A 37 4.08 5.73 11.91
C SER A 37 3.03 4.63 11.76
N GLU A 38 3.12 3.59 12.57
CA GLU A 38 2.10 2.55 12.67
C GLU A 38 0.81 3.03 13.36
N LEU A 39 0.78 4.29 13.84
CA LEU A 39 -0.42 4.96 14.34
C LEU A 39 -1.08 5.85 13.28
N MET A 40 -0.50 5.96 12.09
CA MET A 40 -1.14 6.60 10.94
C MET A 40 -2.46 5.87 10.60
N GLY A 41 -3.56 6.62 10.48
CA GLY A 41 -4.91 6.08 10.26
C GLY A 41 -5.62 5.57 11.53
N VAL A 42 -4.89 5.41 12.64
CA VAL A 42 -5.48 5.19 13.98
C VAL A 42 -5.80 6.53 14.63
N LEU A 43 -4.81 7.41 14.63
CA LEU A 43 -4.89 8.80 15.06
C LEU A 43 -4.86 9.73 13.86
N TYR A 44 -5.34 10.95 14.08
CA TYR A 44 -5.32 11.99 13.06
C TYR A 44 -4.83 13.32 13.63
N VAL A 45 -4.26 14.15 12.77
CA VAL A 45 -3.92 15.53 13.12
C VAL A 45 -5.20 16.24 13.56
N GLY A 46 -5.14 16.90 14.72
CA GLY A 46 -6.28 17.55 15.34
C GLY A 46 -6.90 16.79 16.51
N ASP A 47 -6.64 15.48 16.64
CA ASP A 47 -7.07 14.70 17.80
C ASP A 47 -6.53 15.31 19.09
N GLN A 48 -7.37 15.49 20.09
CA GLN A 48 -6.93 15.89 21.42
C GLN A 48 -6.77 14.65 22.28
N ILE A 49 -5.53 14.19 22.46
CA ILE A 49 -5.21 13.02 23.26
C ILE A 49 -5.42 13.34 24.73
N THR A 50 -6.32 12.61 25.37
CA THR A 50 -6.58 12.76 26.81
C THR A 50 -5.67 11.84 27.63
N SER A 51 -5.45 10.62 27.15
CA SER A 51 -4.53 9.67 27.79
C SER A 51 -4.03 8.59 26.84
N VAL A 52 -2.82 8.09 27.14
CA VAL A 52 -2.24 6.90 26.53
C VAL A 52 -1.92 5.91 27.64
N ASN A 53 -2.43 4.69 27.53
CA ASN A 53 -2.33 3.64 28.54
C ASN A 53 -2.82 4.05 29.94
N GLY A 54 -3.76 5.00 29.99
CA GLY A 54 -4.26 5.61 31.23
C GLY A 54 -3.38 6.74 31.79
N THR A 55 -2.25 7.04 31.16
CA THR A 55 -1.39 8.18 31.52
C THR A 55 -1.82 9.42 30.74
N PRO A 56 -2.08 10.57 31.39
CA PRO A 56 -2.39 11.83 30.70
C PRO A 56 -1.25 12.28 29.79
N VAL A 57 -1.58 12.89 28.66
CA VAL A 57 -0.60 13.36 27.67
C VAL A 57 -0.85 14.82 27.32
N THR A 58 0.20 15.64 27.41
CA THR A 58 0.13 17.06 27.02
C THR A 58 1.07 17.43 25.87
N ASN A 59 2.14 16.66 25.69
CA ASN A 59 3.17 16.93 24.69
C ASN A 59 3.75 15.62 24.10
N SER A 60 4.62 15.74 23.10
CA SER A 60 5.24 14.60 22.41
C SER A 60 6.04 13.68 23.34
N ASP A 61 6.75 14.22 24.32
CA ASP A 61 7.57 13.43 25.24
C ASP A 61 6.69 12.57 26.17
N ASP A 62 5.61 13.17 26.69
CA ASP A 62 4.58 12.44 27.44
C ASP A 62 4.00 11.31 26.61
N PHE A 63 3.63 11.60 25.35
CA PHE A 63 3.05 10.63 24.44
C PHE A 63 4.01 9.47 24.20
N LEU A 64 5.27 9.77 23.84
CA LEU A 64 6.28 8.78 23.53
C LEU A 64 6.57 7.89 24.73
N LYS A 65 6.71 8.49 25.92
CA LYS A 65 6.95 7.75 27.16
C LYS A 65 5.76 6.84 27.52
N ALA A 66 4.55 7.37 27.48
CA ALA A 66 3.34 6.62 27.80
C ALA A 66 3.09 5.48 26.79
N ALA A 67 3.35 5.72 25.51
CA ALA A 67 3.24 4.69 24.47
C ALA A 67 4.25 3.57 24.68
N ASN A 68 5.53 3.93 24.86
CA ASN A 68 6.61 2.95 25.01
C ASN A 68 6.53 2.12 26.29
N ALA A 69 5.84 2.60 27.34
CA ALA A 69 5.67 1.86 28.58
C ALA A 69 4.96 0.50 28.43
N LYS A 70 4.19 0.30 27.35
CA LYS A 70 3.49 -0.97 27.06
C LYS A 70 3.84 -1.55 25.68
N LEU A 71 4.86 -1.02 25.02
CA LEU A 71 5.32 -1.55 23.74
C LEU A 71 6.53 -2.49 23.93
N PRO A 72 6.60 -3.60 23.17
CA PRO A 72 5.54 -4.15 22.34
C PRO A 72 4.39 -4.70 23.19
N GLY A 73 3.15 -4.52 22.74
CA GLY A 73 1.97 -4.92 23.50
C GLY A 73 0.72 -4.18 23.04
N THR A 74 -0.27 -4.05 23.92
CA THR A 74 -1.49 -3.30 23.63
C THR A 74 -1.32 -1.84 24.05
N LEU A 75 -1.45 -0.96 23.07
CA LEU A 75 -1.52 0.48 23.25
C LEU A 75 -2.98 0.91 23.32
N THR A 76 -3.37 1.56 24.40
CA THR A 76 -4.71 2.15 24.57
C THR A 76 -4.62 3.66 24.48
N ILE A 77 -5.43 4.29 23.64
CA ILE A 77 -5.41 5.74 23.43
C ILE A 77 -6.83 6.29 23.59
N ASP A 78 -7.02 7.17 24.54
CA ASP A 78 -8.25 7.94 24.75
C ASP A 78 -8.05 9.35 24.18
N TYR A 79 -9.03 9.83 23.41
CA TYR A 79 -8.95 11.11 22.75
C TYR A 79 -10.32 11.77 22.60
N MET A 80 -10.30 13.08 22.38
CA MET A 80 -11.43 13.87 21.93
C MET A 80 -11.20 14.23 20.45
N ARG A 81 -12.19 13.96 19.60
CA ARG A 81 -12.11 14.26 18.16
C ARG A 81 -13.25 15.16 17.75
N ASP A 82 -12.95 16.17 16.95
CA ASP A 82 -13.98 16.97 16.30
C ASP A 82 -14.60 16.13 15.18
N GLU A 83 -15.85 15.70 15.36
CA GLU A 83 -16.56 14.94 14.31
C GLU A 83 -16.94 15.82 13.11
N MET A 84 -16.76 17.14 13.19
CA MET A 84 -16.92 18.03 12.03
C MET A 84 -15.75 17.88 11.03
N CYS A 85 -14.62 17.31 11.47
CA CYS A 85 -13.51 16.89 10.63
C CYS A 85 -13.31 15.37 10.74
N THR A 86 -14.40 14.62 10.53
CA THR A 86 -14.21 13.35 9.83
C THR A 86 -13.60 13.68 8.47
N TYR A 87 -12.40 13.17 8.19
CA TYR A 87 -12.10 12.79 6.82
C TYR A 87 -13.17 11.73 6.52
N GLU A 88 -14.29 12.16 5.94
CA GLU A 88 -14.98 11.22 5.10
C GLU A 88 -13.90 10.80 4.10
N MET A 89 -13.49 9.54 4.18
CA MET A 89 -13.03 8.88 2.97
C MET A 89 -14.22 8.91 2.03
N LYS A 90 -14.48 10.07 1.42
CA LYS A 90 -15.32 10.15 0.26
C LYS A 90 -14.52 9.37 -0.76
N PRO A 91 -15.01 8.19 -1.17
CA PRO A 91 -14.37 7.51 -2.26
C PRO A 91 -14.27 8.53 -3.39
N VAL A 92 -13.06 8.77 -3.88
CA VAL A 92 -12.90 9.49 -5.12
C VAL A 92 -13.49 8.58 -6.18
N THR A 93 -14.76 8.82 -6.53
CA THR A 93 -15.51 7.93 -7.42
C THR A 93 -15.16 8.15 -8.88
N ASN A 94 -14.66 9.32 -9.22
CA ASN A 94 -14.35 9.75 -10.57
C ASN A 94 -13.19 10.75 -10.60
N SER A 95 -12.68 11.02 -11.80
CA SER A 95 -11.54 11.92 -12.02
C SER A 95 -11.83 13.39 -11.67
N ASP A 96 -13.06 13.86 -11.85
CA ASP A 96 -13.42 15.25 -11.58
C ASP A 96 -13.38 15.56 -10.08
N ASP A 97 -13.85 14.64 -9.25
CA ASP A 97 -13.78 14.74 -7.80
C ASP A 97 -12.33 14.76 -7.32
N PHE A 98 -11.47 13.92 -7.92
CA PHE A 98 -10.04 13.92 -7.63
C PHE A 98 -9.39 15.26 -7.94
N LEU A 99 -9.62 15.78 -9.15
CA LEU A 99 -9.00 17.01 -9.62
C LEU A 99 -9.46 18.21 -8.81
N LYS A 100 -10.75 18.28 -8.43
CA LYS A 100 -11.26 19.32 -7.52
C LYS A 100 -10.56 19.28 -6.17
N ALA A 101 -10.44 18.10 -5.56
CA ALA A 101 -9.78 17.93 -4.27
C ALA A 101 -8.28 18.28 -4.33
N ALA A 102 -7.59 17.87 -5.39
CA ALA A 102 -6.18 18.17 -5.63
C ALA A 102 -5.94 19.67 -5.82
N ASN A 103 -6.73 20.32 -6.68
CA ASN A 103 -6.59 21.74 -6.98
C ASN A 103 -6.92 22.64 -5.78
N ALA A 104 -7.83 22.21 -4.90
CA ALA A 104 -8.16 22.94 -3.68
C ALA A 104 -7.01 23.01 -2.66
N LYS A 105 -5.95 22.21 -2.84
CA LYS A 105 -4.75 22.19 -1.98
C LYS A 105 -3.58 22.96 -2.55
N LEU A 106 -3.74 23.64 -3.69
CA LEU A 106 -2.69 24.44 -4.31
C LEU A 106 -2.72 25.91 -3.84
N PRO A 107 -1.56 26.52 -3.52
CA PRO A 107 -0.26 25.88 -3.30
C PRO A 107 -0.25 25.15 -1.95
N GLY A 108 0.35 23.97 -1.88
CA GLY A 108 0.36 23.17 -0.65
C GLY A 108 0.63 21.69 -0.91
N THR A 109 0.43 20.88 0.13
CA THR A 109 0.70 19.44 0.12
C THR A 109 -0.59 18.66 -0.13
N LEU A 110 -0.56 17.78 -1.14
CA LEU A 110 -1.59 16.78 -1.40
C LEU A 110 -1.12 15.42 -0.89
N THR A 111 -1.86 14.85 0.07
CA THR A 111 -1.65 13.49 0.57
C THR A 111 -2.73 12.58 -0.01
N ILE A 112 -2.34 11.41 -0.53
CA ILE A 112 -3.25 10.45 -1.18
C ILE A 112 -3.06 9.08 -0.52
N ASP A 113 -4.11 8.58 0.11
CA ASP A 113 -4.19 7.21 0.61
C ASP A 113 -4.86 6.33 -0.44
N TYR A 114 -4.25 5.20 -0.78
CA TYR A 114 -4.80 4.26 -1.75
C TYR A 114 -4.97 2.87 -1.15
N MET A 115 -6.14 2.27 -1.40
CA MET A 115 -6.39 0.85 -1.17
C MET A 115 -6.22 0.12 -2.49
N ARG A 116 -5.21 -0.73 -2.61
CA ARG A 116 -4.99 -1.53 -3.81
C ARG A 116 -5.53 -2.93 -3.61
N ASP A 117 -6.55 -3.30 -4.37
CA ASP A 117 -7.00 -4.68 -4.46
C ASP A 117 -6.36 -5.36 -5.68
N GLU A 118 -5.25 -6.07 -5.46
CA GLU A 118 -4.57 -6.79 -6.55
C GLU A 118 -5.36 -8.05 -6.94
N MET A 119 -6.20 -7.97 -7.98
CA MET A 119 -6.98 -9.09 -8.51
C MET A 119 -6.11 -10.30 -8.89
N CYS A 120 -4.83 -10.06 -9.15
CA CYS A 120 -3.79 -11.06 -9.36
C CYS A 120 -2.58 -10.74 -8.48
N THR A 121 -2.13 -11.69 -7.66
CA THR A 121 -0.87 -11.64 -6.94
C THR A 121 0.23 -12.35 -7.73
N TYR A 122 1.50 -12.14 -7.37
CA TYR A 122 2.62 -12.84 -7.99
C TYR A 122 3.66 -13.31 -6.98
N GLU A 123 4.34 -14.40 -7.32
CA GLU A 123 5.56 -14.87 -6.67
C GLU A 123 6.66 -15.03 -7.72
N MET A 124 7.87 -14.60 -7.39
CA MET A 124 9.03 -14.71 -8.27
C MET A 124 10.11 -15.56 -7.58
N LYS A 125 10.63 -16.53 -8.30
CA LYS A 125 11.71 -17.41 -7.84
C LYS A 125 12.86 -17.36 -8.85
N ASN A 126 14.00 -16.84 -8.42
CA ASN A 126 15.22 -16.88 -9.24
C ASN A 126 15.69 -18.33 -9.42
N LEU A 127 16.07 -18.66 -10.65
CA LEU A 127 16.56 -19.97 -11.04
C LEU A 127 18.04 -19.89 -11.41
N PRO A 128 18.77 -21.02 -11.36
CA PRO A 128 20.16 -21.06 -11.81
C PRO A 128 20.29 -20.58 -13.26
N GLN A 129 21.25 -19.68 -13.48
CA GLN A 129 21.55 -19.14 -14.79
C GLN A 129 21.93 -20.27 -15.77
N ARG A 130 21.24 -20.31 -16.92
CA ARG A 130 21.54 -21.28 -18.00
C ARG A 130 22.55 -20.76 -19.02
N LYS A 131 22.64 -19.43 -19.17
CA LYS A 131 23.50 -18.76 -20.15
C LYS A 131 24.10 -17.50 -19.53
N PRO A 132 25.41 -17.23 -19.71
CA PRO A 132 26.03 -16.00 -19.24
C PRO A 132 25.30 -14.75 -19.76
N GLY A 133 25.11 -13.76 -18.89
CA GLY A 133 24.42 -12.50 -19.22
C GLY A 133 22.89 -12.56 -19.23
N TYR A 134 22.28 -13.71 -18.91
CA TYR A 134 20.84 -13.86 -18.81
C TYR A 134 20.42 -14.27 -17.40
N ASP A 135 19.43 -13.59 -16.85
CA ASP A 135 18.73 -14.05 -15.65
C ASP A 135 17.63 -15.04 -16.04
N LEU A 136 17.45 -16.07 -15.21
CA LEU A 136 16.33 -17.00 -15.34
C LEU A 136 15.53 -16.96 -14.05
N PHE A 137 14.22 -16.81 -14.16
CA PHE A 137 13.32 -16.83 -13.02
C PHE A 137 11.99 -17.47 -13.41
N GLU A 138 11.31 -18.00 -12.40
CA GLU A 138 9.96 -18.50 -12.47
C GLU A 138 9.02 -17.44 -11.88
N LEU A 139 7.99 -17.08 -12.64
CA LEU A 139 6.94 -16.16 -12.23
C LEU A 139 5.63 -16.94 -12.08
N THR A 140 5.12 -17.02 -10.87
CA THR A 140 3.81 -17.60 -10.56
C THR A 140 2.81 -16.48 -10.39
N LEU A 141 1.69 -16.55 -11.11
CA LEU A 141 0.59 -15.59 -11.03
C LEU A 141 -0.65 -16.27 -10.47
N THR A 142 -1.31 -15.64 -9.50
CA THR A 142 -2.47 -16.22 -8.82
C THR A 142 -3.62 -15.22 -8.79
N TRP A 143 -4.71 -15.57 -9.48
CA TRP A 143 -5.93 -14.75 -9.56
C TRP A 143 -6.85 -15.03 -8.38
N ARG A 144 -7.41 -13.98 -7.78
CA ARG A 144 -8.36 -14.11 -6.66
C ARG A 144 -9.80 -14.35 -7.12
N SER A 145 -10.24 -13.76 -8.23
CA SER A 145 -11.53 -14.07 -8.88
C SER A 145 -11.57 -13.54 -10.33
N GLY A 146 -12.41 -14.12 -11.18
CA GLY A 146 -12.78 -13.55 -12.48
C GLY A 146 -11.74 -13.61 -13.61
N GLY A 147 -10.53 -14.13 -13.38
CA GLY A 147 -9.56 -14.45 -14.44
C GLY A 147 -9.27 -13.30 -15.40
N THR A 148 -9.00 -12.10 -14.89
CA THR A 148 -8.62 -10.96 -15.75
C THR A 148 -7.39 -11.30 -16.60
N PRO A 149 -7.32 -10.82 -17.85
CA PRO A 149 -6.15 -11.04 -18.70
C PRO A 149 -4.86 -10.61 -17.98
N ILE A 150 -3.80 -11.39 -18.16
CA ILE A 150 -2.47 -11.16 -17.59
C ILE A 150 -1.84 -9.81 -18.02
N GLY A 151 -2.38 -9.15 -19.05
CA GLY A 151 -1.86 -7.91 -19.59
C GLY A 151 -0.50 -8.09 -20.27
N ILE A 152 -0.26 -9.25 -20.87
CA ILE A 152 0.96 -9.58 -21.61
C ILE A 152 0.57 -9.99 -23.03
N LEU A 153 1.29 -9.45 -24.01
CA LEU A 153 1.27 -9.94 -25.38
C LEU A 153 2.59 -10.65 -25.67
N ILE A 154 2.53 -11.89 -26.13
CA ILE A 154 3.70 -12.62 -26.63
C ILE A 154 3.77 -12.58 -28.16
N HIS A 155 4.98 -12.53 -28.70
CA HIS A 155 5.23 -12.67 -30.14
C HIS A 155 6.45 -13.56 -30.41
N ARG A 156 6.62 -13.97 -31.67
CA ARG A 156 7.87 -14.59 -32.11
C ARG A 156 8.81 -13.50 -32.62
N ASP A 157 10.01 -13.42 -32.04
CA ASP A 157 11.05 -12.55 -32.56
C ASP A 157 11.66 -13.11 -33.87
N PHE A 158 12.57 -12.35 -34.49
CA PHE A 158 13.24 -12.74 -35.75
C PHE A 158 14.10 -14.01 -35.63
N SER A 159 14.44 -14.43 -34.40
CA SER A 159 15.16 -15.68 -34.11
C SER A 159 14.23 -16.85 -33.81
N GLY A 160 12.91 -16.65 -33.90
CA GLY A 160 11.89 -17.66 -33.67
C GLY A 160 11.54 -17.89 -32.20
N ARG A 161 12.13 -17.13 -31.26
CA ARG A 161 11.87 -17.26 -29.82
C ARG A 161 10.52 -16.67 -29.47
N VAL A 162 9.80 -17.30 -28.56
CA VAL A 162 8.61 -16.70 -27.96
C VAL A 162 9.06 -15.69 -26.92
N VAL A 163 8.78 -14.41 -27.17
CA VAL A 163 9.17 -13.32 -26.30
C VAL A 163 7.97 -12.46 -25.94
N ILE A 164 8.07 -11.77 -24.82
CA ILE A 164 7.13 -10.75 -24.40
C ILE A 164 7.26 -9.57 -25.37
N ALA A 165 6.22 -9.28 -26.13
CA ALA A 165 6.20 -8.16 -27.06
C ALA A 165 5.72 -6.88 -26.38
N MET A 166 4.75 -7.01 -25.47
CA MET A 166 4.14 -5.88 -24.77
C MET A 166 3.67 -6.33 -23.39
N VAL A 167 3.76 -5.40 -22.43
CA VAL A 167 3.16 -5.54 -21.11
C VAL A 167 2.28 -4.31 -20.88
N GLU A 168 1.01 -4.55 -20.59
CA GLU A 168 0.01 -3.53 -20.36
C GLU A 168 0.36 -2.73 -19.09
N SER A 169 0.20 -1.41 -19.15
CA SER A 169 0.53 -0.56 -18.01
C SER A 169 -0.45 -0.82 -16.85
N GLY A 170 0.09 -1.06 -15.66
CA GLY A 170 -0.71 -1.24 -14.45
C GLY A 170 -1.20 -2.66 -14.19
N CYS A 171 -0.89 -3.64 -15.07
CA CYS A 171 -1.16 -5.05 -14.78
C CYS A 171 -0.16 -5.62 -13.76
N THR A 172 -0.48 -6.74 -13.11
CA THR A 172 0.42 -7.38 -12.12
C THR A 172 1.77 -7.76 -12.75
N ALA A 173 1.76 -8.22 -14.01
CA ALA A 173 2.98 -8.62 -14.70
C ALA A 173 3.93 -7.45 -15.01
N SER A 174 3.43 -6.22 -15.13
CA SER A 174 4.24 -5.04 -15.45
C SER A 174 5.26 -4.67 -14.37
N LYS A 175 5.15 -5.28 -13.19
CA LYS A 175 6.09 -5.11 -12.08
C LYS A 175 7.37 -5.93 -12.24
N VAL A 176 7.34 -7.00 -13.04
CA VAL A 176 8.40 -8.01 -13.09
C VAL A 176 8.87 -8.25 -14.52
N VAL A 177 7.94 -8.39 -15.45
CA VAL A 177 8.21 -8.79 -16.83
C VAL A 177 8.40 -7.57 -17.72
N LYS A 178 9.31 -7.66 -18.69
CA LYS A 178 9.63 -6.59 -19.64
C LYS A 178 9.46 -7.06 -21.08
N PRO A 179 9.11 -6.14 -22.02
CA PRO A 179 9.26 -6.42 -23.43
C PRO A 179 10.67 -6.90 -23.77
N GLY A 180 10.76 -7.98 -24.54
CA GLY A 180 12.01 -8.65 -24.90
C GLY A 180 12.33 -9.90 -24.06
N ASP A 181 11.69 -10.11 -22.91
CA ASP A 181 11.91 -11.30 -22.10
C ASP A 181 11.49 -12.56 -22.86
N ALA A 182 12.32 -13.60 -22.82
CA ALA A 182 12.03 -14.87 -23.50
C ALA A 182 11.18 -15.78 -22.61
N VAL A 183 10.03 -16.21 -23.11
CA VAL A 183 9.17 -17.19 -22.45
C VAL A 183 9.64 -18.58 -22.80
N VAL A 184 10.30 -19.25 -21.86
CA VAL A 184 10.90 -20.56 -22.07
C VAL A 184 10.03 -21.72 -21.58
N LYS A 185 9.12 -21.47 -20.63
CA LYS A 185 8.28 -22.50 -20.01
C LYS A 185 7.00 -21.88 -19.44
N VAL A 186 5.87 -22.58 -19.58
CA VAL A 186 4.58 -22.20 -18.99
C VAL A 186 3.97 -23.45 -18.35
N ASN A 187 3.64 -23.39 -17.05
CA ASN A 187 3.02 -24.49 -16.30
C ASN A 187 3.72 -25.85 -16.51
N GLY A 188 5.05 -25.85 -16.45
CA GLY A 188 5.87 -27.06 -16.66
C GLY A 188 6.17 -27.41 -18.13
N THR A 189 5.42 -26.85 -19.09
CA THR A 189 5.58 -27.14 -20.53
C THR A 189 6.62 -26.21 -21.16
N ASP A 190 7.66 -26.78 -21.76
CA ASP A 190 8.68 -26.00 -22.48
C ASP A 190 8.07 -25.33 -23.71
N VAL A 191 8.24 -24.01 -23.83
CA VAL A 191 7.72 -23.20 -24.93
C VAL A 191 8.84 -22.96 -25.94
N ASN A 192 8.99 -23.92 -26.84
CA ASN A 192 10.03 -23.87 -27.87
C ASN A 192 9.55 -23.24 -29.19
N ASP A 193 8.23 -23.11 -29.37
CA ASP A 193 7.62 -22.50 -30.54
C ASP A 193 6.19 -21.97 -30.24
N ARG A 194 5.64 -21.16 -31.18
CA ARG A 194 4.29 -20.54 -31.10
C ARG A 194 3.13 -21.52 -30.97
N ASP A 195 3.20 -22.70 -31.59
CA ASP A 195 2.07 -23.63 -31.57
C ASP A 195 1.96 -24.30 -30.20
N VAL A 196 3.09 -24.48 -29.51
CA VAL A 196 3.10 -24.83 -28.08
C VAL A 196 2.61 -23.66 -27.23
N ALA A 197 3.13 -22.44 -27.46
CA ALA A 197 2.73 -21.26 -26.69
C ALA A 197 1.22 -20.99 -26.73
N ARG A 198 0.59 -21.17 -27.90
CA ARG A 198 -0.87 -20.98 -28.09
C ARG A 198 -1.72 -22.01 -27.35
N LYS A 199 -1.16 -23.18 -27.00
CA LYS A 199 -1.91 -24.25 -26.31
C LYS A 199 -1.86 -24.13 -24.79
N VAL A 200 -0.87 -23.42 -24.26
CA VAL A 200 -0.57 -23.37 -22.81
C VAL A 200 -0.86 -22.01 -22.17
N LEU A 201 -1.19 -21.01 -22.98
CA LEU A 201 -1.64 -19.67 -22.60
C LEU A 201 -3.08 -19.47 -23.07
#